data_AF-A0A933HAN2-F1
#
_entry.id   AF-A0A933HAN2-F1
#
_cell.length_a   1.000
_cell.length_b   1.000
_cell.length_c   1.000
_cell.angle_alpha   90.00
_cell.angle_beta   90.00
_cell.angle_gamma   90.00
#
_symmetry.space_group_name_H-M   'P 1'
#
loop_
_entity.id
_entity.type
_entity.pdbx_description
1 polymer ?
#
loop_
_entity_poly.entity_id
_entity_poly.type
_entity_poly.pdbx_seq_one_letter_code
_entity_poly.pdbx_strand_id
1 'polypeptide(L)'
;ITSEIAGEKAQTGAIDLGITHKFKNKPITAGITAKNIGPGLKYINQRDPLPLSITLGMAYDLIPGFRLAMDVKRLIYDKENTISLGTEYHVTNGFFLRAGYMAAGNQKQKAGPENITGGVGIKLLGNEIDYAVSPVNELGDTQKISIKKKF
;
A
#
# COMPACT_ATOMS: atom_id res chain seq x y z
N ILE A 1 -14.90 2.89 11.87
CA ILE A 1 -13.76 3.78 12.17
C ILE A 1 -14.12 4.60 13.40
N THR A 2 -13.21 4.72 14.37
CA THR A 2 -13.42 5.46 15.61
C THR A 2 -12.27 6.44 15.81
N SER A 3 -12.56 7.66 16.24
CA SER A 3 -11.57 8.69 16.48
C SER A 3 -11.95 9.51 17.70
N GLU A 4 -10.94 9.97 18.45
CA GLU A 4 -11.09 10.77 19.64
C GLU A 4 -10.28 12.05 19.50
N ILE A 5 -10.94 13.20 19.64
CA ILE A 5 -10.30 14.51 19.62
C ILE A 5 -10.77 15.26 20.86
N ALA A 6 -9.82 15.67 21.71
CA ALA A 6 -10.08 16.45 22.92
C ALA A 6 -11.20 15.87 23.84
N GLY A 7 -11.29 14.53 23.93
CA GLY A 7 -12.28 13.82 24.75
C GLY A 7 -13.61 13.51 24.06
N GLU A 8 -13.83 14.02 22.83
CA GLU A 8 -15.03 13.74 22.04
C GLU A 8 -14.80 12.55 21.11
N LYS A 9 -15.68 11.53 21.23
CA LYS A 9 -15.60 10.30 20.43
C LYS A 9 -16.54 10.38 19.23
N ALA A 10 -15.99 10.24 18.04
CA ALA A 10 -16.77 10.09 16.81
C ALA A 10 -16.62 8.67 16.25
N GLN A 11 -17.74 8.11 15.78
CA GLN A 11 -17.76 6.84 15.08
C GLN A 11 -18.43 7.01 13.73
N THR A 12 -17.89 6.30 12.74
CA THR A 12 -18.50 6.26 11.40
C THR A 12 -18.23 4.93 10.71
N GLY A 13 -19.15 4.57 9.83
CA GLY A 13 -19.00 3.44 8.91
C GLY A 13 -18.17 3.84 7.70
N ALA A 14 -17.42 2.89 7.16
CA ALA A 14 -16.69 3.05 5.91
C ALA A 14 -16.77 1.75 5.11
N ILE A 15 -16.79 1.89 3.79
CA ILE A 15 -16.80 0.78 2.85
C ILE A 15 -15.57 0.90 1.95
N ASP A 16 -14.95 -0.25 1.69
CA ASP A 16 -13.87 -0.40 0.72
C ASP A 16 -14.35 -1.24 -0.46
N LEU A 17 -14.03 -0.82 -1.68
CA LEU A 17 -14.36 -1.51 -2.92
C LEU A 17 -13.09 -1.69 -3.76
N GLY A 18 -12.97 -2.83 -4.43
CA GLY A 18 -11.83 -3.12 -5.28
C GLY A 18 -12.16 -4.12 -6.37
N ILE A 19 -11.62 -3.89 -7.57
CA ILE A 19 -11.74 -4.78 -8.73
C ILE A 19 -10.33 -5.03 -9.26
N THR A 20 -10.03 -6.27 -9.60
CA THR A 20 -8.77 -6.65 -10.23
C THR A 20 -9.06 -7.56 -11.41
N HIS A 21 -8.40 -7.30 -12.53
CA HIS A 21 -8.53 -8.07 -13.76
C HIS A 21 -7.16 -8.55 -14.22
N LYS A 22 -7.02 -9.88 -14.31
CA LYS A 22 -5.85 -10.54 -14.92
C LYS A 22 -6.16 -10.88 -16.36
N PHE A 23 -5.39 -10.34 -17.30
CA PHE A 23 -5.59 -10.58 -18.71
C PHE A 23 -5.13 -12.00 -19.06
N LYS A 24 -6.01 -12.85 -19.60
CA LYS A 24 -5.71 -14.28 -19.84
C LYS A 24 -4.52 -14.52 -20.78
N ASN A 25 -4.32 -13.64 -21.77
CA ASN A 25 -3.31 -13.81 -22.82
C ASN A 25 -2.13 -12.84 -22.69
N LYS A 26 -2.05 -12.10 -21.58
CA LYS A 26 -0.97 -11.13 -21.34
C LYS A 26 -0.49 -11.29 -19.90
N PRO A 27 0.81 -11.14 -19.62
CA PRO A 27 1.33 -11.16 -18.26
C PRO A 27 1.01 -9.86 -17.51
N ILE A 28 -0.22 -9.35 -17.63
CA ILE A 28 -0.65 -8.07 -17.12
C ILE A 28 -1.81 -8.30 -16.16
N THR A 29 -1.75 -7.64 -15.01
CA THR A 29 -2.85 -7.52 -14.08
C THR A 29 -3.11 -6.04 -13.86
N ALA A 30 -4.37 -5.61 -13.95
CA ALA A 30 -4.76 -4.24 -13.63
C ALA A 30 -5.79 -4.26 -12.50
N GLY A 31 -5.78 -3.23 -11.67
CA GLY A 31 -6.70 -3.10 -10.56
C GLY A 31 -7.09 -1.67 -10.28
N ILE A 32 -8.28 -1.51 -9.72
CA ILE A 32 -8.75 -0.25 -9.16
C ILE A 32 -9.32 -0.52 -7.78
N THR A 33 -9.01 0.33 -6.82
CA THR A 33 -9.58 0.28 -5.48
C THR A 33 -10.03 1.66 -5.04
N ALA A 34 -11.13 1.71 -4.30
CA ALA A 34 -11.63 2.89 -3.62
C ALA A 34 -11.83 2.51 -2.15
N LYS A 35 -11.12 3.19 -1.25
CA LYS A 35 -11.13 2.89 0.20
C LYS A 35 -11.66 4.06 1.01
N ASN A 36 -12.23 3.76 2.16
CA ASN A 36 -12.80 4.71 3.12
C ASN A 36 -13.99 5.49 2.55
N ILE A 37 -14.84 4.86 1.73
CA ILE A 37 -16.08 5.48 1.25
C ILE A 37 -17.07 5.53 2.42
N GLY A 38 -17.45 6.73 2.83
CA GLY A 38 -18.39 6.90 3.92
C GLY A 38 -18.67 8.35 4.27
N PRO A 39 -19.61 8.59 5.19
CA PRO A 39 -20.12 9.91 5.50
C PRO A 39 -19.14 10.85 6.24
N GLY A 40 -17.94 10.40 6.61
CA GLY A 40 -17.06 11.18 7.49
C GLY A 40 -17.34 10.95 8.97
N LEU A 41 -16.44 11.44 9.83
CA LEU A 41 -16.59 11.48 11.28
C LEU A 41 -17.39 12.72 11.65
N LYS A 42 -18.43 12.58 12.49
CA LYS A 42 -19.19 13.72 13.02
C LYS A 42 -18.74 13.99 14.45
N TYR A 43 -18.19 15.17 14.69
CA TYR A 43 -17.83 15.69 16.02
C TYR A 43 -18.77 16.82 16.38
N ILE A 44 -19.62 16.64 17.39
CA ILE A 44 -20.61 17.63 17.86
C ILE A 44 -21.44 18.20 16.68
N ASN A 45 -20.99 19.31 16.06
CA ASN A 45 -21.62 19.98 14.92
C ASN A 45 -20.77 20.02 13.63
N GLN A 46 -19.53 19.53 13.64
CA GLN A 46 -18.63 19.50 12.49
C GLN A 46 -18.49 18.09 11.93
N ARG A 47 -18.39 17.96 10.61
CA ARG A 47 -18.23 16.68 9.93
C ARG A 47 -16.91 16.68 9.17
N ASP A 48 -15.99 15.83 9.60
CA ASP A 48 -14.70 15.66 8.97
C ASP A 48 -14.77 14.51 7.96
N PRO A 49 -14.45 14.75 6.68
CA PRO A 49 -14.51 13.70 5.68
C PRO A 49 -13.50 12.59 6.00
N LEU A 50 -13.86 11.34 5.67
CA LEU A 50 -12.90 10.24 5.76
C LEU A 50 -11.79 10.43 4.71
N PRO A 51 -10.57 9.91 4.93
CA PRO A 51 -9.48 9.95 3.95
C PRO A 51 -9.79 8.98 2.79
N LEU A 52 -10.74 9.38 1.94
CA LEU A 52 -11.16 8.67 0.75
C LEU A 52 -9.99 8.59 -0.22
N SER A 53 -9.60 7.36 -0.56
CA SER A 53 -8.49 7.12 -1.48
C SER A 53 -8.94 6.29 -2.67
N ILE A 54 -8.53 6.69 -3.86
CA ILE A 54 -8.67 5.91 -5.09
C ILE A 54 -7.28 5.48 -5.53
N THR A 55 -7.07 4.19 -5.77
CA THR A 55 -5.80 3.65 -6.25
C THR A 55 -6.01 2.90 -7.54
N LEU A 56 -5.24 3.26 -8.56
CA LEU A 56 -5.12 2.53 -9.82
C LEU A 56 -3.79 1.79 -9.80
N GLY A 57 -3.83 0.48 -10.02
CA GLY A 57 -2.67 -0.39 -9.98
C GLY A 57 -2.51 -1.20 -11.25
N MET A 58 -1.26 -1.43 -11.65
CA MET A 58 -0.89 -2.33 -12.73
C MET A 58 0.31 -3.17 -12.30
N ALA A 59 0.28 -4.46 -12.63
CA ALA A 59 1.40 -5.36 -12.47
C ALA A 59 1.71 -6.08 -13.78
N TYR A 60 2.99 -6.28 -14.05
CA TYR A 60 3.53 -6.94 -15.22
C TYR A 60 4.47 -8.08 -14.81
N ASP A 61 4.14 -9.31 -15.19
CA ASP A 61 4.97 -10.50 -14.96
C ASP A 61 6.00 -10.63 -16.11
N LEU A 62 7.21 -10.09 -15.92
CA LEU A 62 8.22 -10.05 -16.98
C LEU A 62 8.71 -11.45 -17.36
N ILE A 63 9.00 -12.26 -16.34
CA ILE A 63 9.36 -13.67 -16.44
C ILE A 63 8.76 -14.42 -15.25
N PRO A 64 8.66 -15.76 -15.29
CA PRO A 64 8.25 -16.53 -14.11
C PRO A 64 9.10 -16.16 -12.89
N GLY A 65 8.42 -15.69 -11.84
CA GLY A 65 9.07 -15.25 -10.59
C GLY A 65 9.52 -13.79 -10.57
N PHE A 66 9.46 -13.02 -11.66
CA PHE A 66 9.77 -11.58 -11.65
C PHE A 66 8.56 -10.73 -12.04
N ARG A 67 8.11 -9.89 -11.12
CA ARG A 67 6.96 -9.01 -11.29
C ARG A 67 7.36 -7.56 -11.08
N LEU A 68 6.92 -6.70 -11.99
CA LEU A 68 6.92 -5.25 -11.82
C LEU A 68 5.52 -4.79 -11.45
N ALA A 69 5.40 -3.78 -10.62
CA ALA A 69 4.14 -3.18 -10.22
C ALA A 69 4.26 -1.66 -10.19
N MET A 70 3.17 -0.99 -10.52
CA MET A 70 3.02 0.45 -10.44
C MET A 70 1.65 0.77 -9.89
N ASP A 71 1.59 1.68 -8.93
CA ASP A 71 0.37 2.17 -8.33
C ASP A 71 0.33 3.70 -8.36
N VAL A 72 -0.83 4.24 -8.68
CA VAL A 72 -1.16 5.66 -8.57
C VAL A 72 -2.33 5.78 -7.60
N LYS A 73 -2.05 6.33 -6.42
CA LYS A 73 -3.03 6.59 -5.37
C LYS A 73 -3.34 8.08 -5.31
N ARG A 74 -4.61 8.42 -5.18
CA ARG A 74 -5.08 9.79 -4.95
C ARG A 74 -5.95 9.84 -3.69
N LEU A 75 -5.58 10.71 -2.76
CA LEU A 75 -6.44 11.12 -1.65
C LEU A 75 -7.36 12.23 -2.16
N ILE A 76 -8.67 11.98 -2.13
CA ILE A 76 -9.66 12.83 -2.80
C ILE A 76 -9.80 14.18 -2.09
N TYR A 77 -9.89 14.18 -0.76
CA TYR A 77 -10.09 15.39 0.02
C TYR A 77 -8.77 16.14 0.26
N ASP A 78 -7.69 15.41 0.51
CA ASP A 78 -6.36 16.00 0.78
C ASP A 78 -5.64 16.44 -0.51
N LYS A 79 -6.18 16.07 -1.69
CA LYS A 79 -5.63 16.35 -3.03
C LYS A 79 -4.20 15.87 -3.23
N GLU A 80 -3.79 14.88 -2.46
CA GLU A 80 -2.46 14.29 -2.54
C GLU A 80 -2.45 13.16 -3.57
N ASN A 81 -1.39 13.11 -4.37
CA ASN A 81 -1.14 12.02 -5.29
C ASN A 81 0.14 11.31 -4.89
N THR A 82 0.08 9.99 -4.83
CA THR A 82 1.23 9.14 -4.58
C THR A 82 1.44 8.21 -5.75
N ILE A 83 2.66 8.19 -6.29
CA ILE A 83 3.06 7.25 -7.33
C ILE A 83 4.08 6.31 -6.72
N SER A 84 3.82 5.02 -6.81
CA SER A 84 4.70 3.97 -6.30
C SER A 84 5.05 3.00 -7.40
N LEU A 85 6.29 2.56 -7.41
CA LEU A 85 6.83 1.50 -8.25
C LEU A 85 7.33 0.39 -7.35
N GLY A 86 7.14 -0.86 -7.76
CA GLY A 86 7.56 -2.02 -6.99
C GLY A 86 8.05 -3.13 -7.89
N THR A 87 8.98 -3.92 -7.38
CA THR A 87 9.46 -5.13 -8.02
C THR A 87 9.44 -6.27 -7.02
N GLU A 88 9.06 -7.46 -7.47
CA GLU A 88 9.10 -8.68 -6.69
C GLU A 88 9.84 -9.75 -7.50
N TYR A 89 10.85 -10.37 -6.89
CA TYR A 89 11.64 -11.42 -7.50
C TYR A 89 11.69 -12.67 -6.62
N HIS A 90 11.22 -13.79 -7.16
CA HIS A 90 11.20 -15.11 -6.52
C HIS A 90 12.49 -15.82 -6.94
N VAL A 91 13.48 -15.85 -6.04
CA VAL A 91 14.76 -16.54 -6.28
C VAL A 91 14.55 -18.05 -6.24
N THR A 92 13.67 -18.53 -5.36
CA THR A 92 13.22 -19.92 -5.29
C THR A 92 11.79 -19.97 -4.75
N ASN A 93 11.15 -21.14 -4.77
CA ASN A 93 9.78 -21.32 -4.26
C ASN A 93 9.60 -20.94 -2.77
N GLY A 94 10.71 -20.84 -2.03
CA GLY A 94 10.77 -20.50 -0.62
C GLY A 94 11.39 -19.14 -0.31
N PHE A 95 11.86 -18.37 -1.29
CA PHE A 95 12.57 -17.11 -1.06
C PHE A 95 12.24 -16.06 -2.12
N PHE A 96 11.86 -14.88 -1.66
CA PHE A 96 11.49 -13.77 -2.53
C PHE A 96 12.03 -12.45 -1.99
N LEU A 97 12.47 -11.62 -2.93
CA LEU A 97 12.99 -10.29 -2.72
C LEU A 97 11.98 -9.27 -3.23
N ARG A 98 11.86 -8.16 -2.53
CA ARG A 98 11.02 -7.03 -2.91
C ARG A 98 11.81 -5.75 -2.84
N ALA A 99 11.62 -4.91 -3.84
CA ALA A 99 12.09 -3.54 -3.80
C ALA A 99 10.94 -2.63 -4.19
N GLY A 100 10.86 -1.46 -3.58
CA GLY A 100 9.84 -0.46 -3.85
C GLY A 100 10.46 0.92 -3.94
N TYR A 101 9.84 1.80 -4.71
CA TYR A 101 10.21 3.19 -4.79
C TYR A 101 8.96 4.06 -4.87
N MET A 102 8.80 4.97 -3.92
CA MET A 102 7.75 5.97 -3.97
C MET A 102 8.27 7.20 -4.74
N ALA A 103 7.89 7.28 -6.02
CA ALA A 103 8.42 8.26 -6.96
C ALA A 103 7.87 9.67 -6.75
N ALA A 104 6.64 9.78 -6.25
CA ALA A 104 6.02 11.04 -5.92
C ALA A 104 5.11 10.85 -4.71
N GLY A 105 5.17 11.80 -3.79
CA GLY A 105 4.26 11.91 -2.65
C GLY A 105 3.86 13.37 -2.45
N ASN A 106 3.39 13.68 -1.25
CA ASN A 106 2.97 15.01 -0.84
C ASN A 106 4.00 16.11 -1.18
N GLN A 107 3.59 17.40 -1.24
CA GLN A 107 4.50 18.51 -1.60
C GLN A 107 5.78 18.63 -0.74
N LYS A 108 5.85 17.92 0.41
CA LYS A 108 7.01 17.85 1.30
C LYS A 108 7.91 16.62 1.10
N GLN A 109 7.46 15.61 0.38
CA GLN A 109 8.27 14.42 0.04
C GLN A 109 8.86 14.62 -1.35
N LYS A 110 10.11 15.10 -1.39
CA LYS A 110 10.89 15.14 -2.63
C LYS A 110 11.22 13.71 -3.05
N ALA A 111 11.29 13.49 -4.36
CA ALA A 111 11.83 12.25 -4.91
C ALA A 111 13.31 12.15 -4.50
N GLY A 112 13.65 11.11 -3.73
CA GLY A 112 15.00 10.92 -3.19
C GLY A 112 15.21 9.48 -2.70
N PRO A 113 16.46 9.10 -2.42
CA PRO A 113 16.81 7.74 -1.99
C PRO A 113 16.08 7.29 -0.71
N GLU A 114 15.60 8.21 0.11
CA GLU A 114 14.76 7.99 1.29
C GLU A 114 13.41 7.30 0.97
N ASN A 115 12.96 7.32 -0.28
CA ASN A 115 11.71 6.71 -0.72
C ASN A 115 11.90 5.27 -1.25
N ILE A 116 13.12 4.73 -1.19
CA ILE A 116 13.43 3.36 -1.59
C ILE A 116 13.14 2.44 -0.42
N THR A 117 12.33 1.41 -0.66
CA THR A 117 12.03 0.36 0.32
C THR A 117 12.58 -0.97 -0.17
N GLY A 118 12.99 -1.81 0.77
CA GLY A 118 13.53 -3.13 0.49
C GLY A 118 12.87 -4.17 1.38
N GLY A 119 12.75 -5.40 0.91
CA GLY A 119 12.21 -6.48 1.69
C GLY A 119 12.65 -7.85 1.21
N VAL A 120 12.65 -8.78 2.15
CA VAL A 120 12.93 -10.19 1.91
C VAL A 120 11.83 -10.97 2.59
N GLY A 121 11.39 -12.06 1.98
CA GLY A 121 10.61 -13.02 2.73
C GLY A 121 10.89 -14.45 2.34
N ILE A 122 10.57 -15.30 3.29
CA ILE A 122 10.90 -16.71 3.31
C ILE A 122 9.62 -17.49 3.54
N LYS A 123 9.39 -18.50 2.70
CA LYS A 123 8.29 -19.42 2.83
C LYS A 123 8.80 -20.80 3.21
N LEU A 124 8.41 -21.27 4.39
CA LEU A 124 8.84 -22.54 4.96
C LEU A 124 7.62 -23.32 5.46
N LEU A 125 7.41 -24.52 4.91
CA LEU A 125 6.38 -25.48 5.38
C LEU A 125 4.97 -24.87 5.50
N GLY A 126 4.59 -24.01 4.54
CA GLY A 126 3.27 -23.36 4.53
C GLY A 126 3.17 -22.07 5.37
N ASN A 127 4.22 -21.71 6.10
CA ASN A 127 4.35 -20.42 6.79
C ASN A 127 5.14 -19.44 5.92
N GLU A 128 4.89 -18.16 6.08
CA GLU A 128 5.58 -17.07 5.40
C GLU A 128 6.07 -16.06 6.45
N ILE A 129 7.34 -15.66 6.34
CA ILE A 129 7.96 -14.64 7.17
C ILE A 129 8.45 -13.55 6.22
N ASP A 130 8.01 -12.32 6.43
CA ASP A 130 8.42 -11.15 5.66
C ASP A 130 9.16 -10.17 6.56
N TYR A 131 10.32 -9.70 6.10
CA TYR A 131 11.07 -8.61 6.68
C TYR A 131 11.17 -7.48 5.67
N ALA A 132 10.76 -6.28 6.05
CA ALA A 132 10.82 -5.09 5.21
C ALA A 132 11.51 -3.94 5.96
N VAL A 133 12.29 -3.17 5.21
CA VAL A 133 12.95 -1.96 5.67
C VAL A 133 12.53 -0.80 4.77
N SER A 134 12.16 0.31 5.40
CA SER A 134 11.93 1.58 4.74
C SER A 134 12.71 2.64 5.49
N PRO A 135 13.57 3.43 4.82
CA PRO A 135 14.04 4.67 5.39
C PRO A 135 12.81 5.55 5.62
N VAL A 136 12.72 6.16 6.80
CA VAL A 136 11.73 7.19 7.08
C VAL A 136 12.51 8.45 7.41
N ASN A 137 12.17 9.56 6.74
CA ASN A 137 12.73 10.89 6.98
C ASN A 137 12.83 11.19 8.48
N GLU A 138 13.81 11.98 8.91
CA GLU A 138 13.99 12.62 10.25
C GLU A 138 13.88 11.74 11.52
N LEU A 139 13.29 10.55 11.46
CA LEU A 139 12.88 9.69 12.58
C LEU A 139 13.63 8.35 12.58
N GLY A 140 14.40 8.05 11.53
CA GLY A 140 15.21 6.83 11.41
C GLY A 140 14.53 5.70 10.65
N ASP A 141 15.27 4.63 10.38
CA ASP A 141 14.81 3.51 9.57
C ASP A 141 13.68 2.74 10.25
N THR A 142 12.59 2.51 9.52
CA THR A 142 11.49 1.65 9.97
C THR A 142 11.72 0.22 9.50
N GLN A 143 11.72 -0.71 10.46
CA GLN A 143 11.79 -2.14 10.22
C GLN A 143 10.45 -2.78 10.55
N LYS A 144 9.95 -3.63 9.64
CA LYS A 144 8.68 -4.35 9.81
C LYS A 144 8.90 -5.83 9.63
N ILE A 145 8.48 -6.61 10.62
CA ILE A 145 8.42 -8.07 10.57
C ILE A 145 6.95 -8.50 10.49
N SER A 146 6.62 -9.36 9.53
CA SER A 146 5.28 -9.94 9.38
C SER A 146 5.36 -11.47 9.32
N ILE A 147 4.41 -12.14 9.96
CA ILE A 147 4.33 -13.60 10.01
C ILE A 147 2.95 -14.00 9.50
N LYS A 148 2.91 -14.91 8.54
CA LYS A 148 1.69 -15.48 7.97
C LYS A 148 1.69 -16.98 8.18
N LYS A 149 0.62 -17.48 8.79
CA LYS A 149 0.39 -18.91 9.01
C LYS A 149 -0.89 -19.30 8.29
N LYS A 150 -0.79 -20.28 7.38
CA LYS A 150 -1.94 -20.87 6.71
C LYS A 150 -2.34 -22.13 7.48
N PHE A 151 -3.60 -22.18 7.93
CA PHE A 151 -4.23 -23.36 8.54
C PHE A 151 -5.05 -24.11 7.49
#